data_AF-A0A829H5Z0-F1
#
_entry.id   AF-A0A829H5Z0-F1
#
_cell.length_a   1.000
_cell.length_b   1.000
_cell.length_c   1.000
_cell.angle_alpha   90.00
_cell.angle_beta   90.00
_cell.angle_gamma   90.00
#
_symmetry.space_group_name_H-M   'P 1'
#
loop_
_entity.id
_entity.type
_entity.pdbx_description
1 polymer ?
#
loop_
_entity_poly.entity_id
_entity_poly.type
_entity_poly.pdbx_seq_one_letter_code
_entity_poly.pdbx_strand_id
1 'polypeptide(L)'
;EVAAASIAIPLNDYPYVGKSGVPQLHIKKDQMDKYELKTVSQQYRGADQHHGVDLVDTSGTNTVAVAGPGGGKTTLFSLPVLDFIMRASVHDSVIITDVKGEMLRSTKAEFEARGYRVAALNLVDPTYSIAYNPLELVKQAYAAGDFDNAQMLCNTFSYSIFHNPNAKEPMWEQSSISLLNALILAVCKVCFDQHTPEKITMYTVTTMLSELGANPDENGMTKLDKFFSKLPSGDPAKLQYGTIQFSQGITRSGIFTGTMAGI
;
A
#
# COMPACT_ATOMS: atom_id res chain seq x y z
N GLU A 1 2.39 17.76 -32.86
CA GLU A 1 3.36 17.19 -31.88
C GLU A 1 2.72 16.13 -31.00
N VAL A 2 1.75 16.47 -30.13
CA VAL A 2 1.03 15.48 -29.27
C VAL A 2 0.48 14.28 -30.05
N ALA A 3 -0.23 14.52 -31.16
CA ALA A 3 -0.77 13.44 -32.01
C ALA A 3 0.28 12.48 -32.58
N ALA A 4 1.52 12.94 -32.79
CA ALA A 4 2.59 12.10 -33.31
C ALA A 4 3.27 11.26 -32.21
N ALA A 5 3.22 11.72 -30.96
CA ALA A 5 3.82 11.05 -29.80
C ALA A 5 2.83 10.11 -29.08
N SER A 6 1.53 10.40 -29.16
CA SER A 6 0.46 9.63 -28.50
C SER A 6 -0.09 8.53 -29.39
N ILE A 7 -0.80 7.60 -28.76
CA ILE A 7 -1.59 6.56 -29.42
C ILE A 7 -3.06 7.00 -29.40
N ALA A 8 -3.73 6.95 -30.54
CA ALA A 8 -5.15 7.25 -30.66
C ALA A 8 -5.97 6.01 -30.26
N ILE A 9 -6.74 6.13 -29.18
CA ILE A 9 -7.63 5.08 -28.69
C ILE A 9 -9.08 5.45 -29.01
N PRO A 10 -9.81 4.60 -29.76
CA PRO A 10 -11.21 4.82 -30.06
C PRO A 10 -12.10 4.92 -28.82
N LEU A 11 -13.05 5.85 -28.88
CA LEU A 11 -14.07 6.06 -27.86
C LEU A 11 -15.26 5.14 -28.10
N ASN A 12 -15.09 3.92 -27.62
CA ASN A 12 -16.08 2.86 -27.60
C ASN A 12 -15.78 1.92 -26.41
N ASP A 13 -16.69 0.98 -26.16
CA ASP A 13 -16.57 0.10 -24.99
C ASP A 13 -15.69 -1.13 -25.25
N TYR A 14 -15.11 -1.25 -26.45
CA TYR A 14 -14.38 -2.43 -26.89
C TYR A 14 -12.93 -2.43 -26.41
N PRO A 15 -12.39 -3.62 -26.10
CA PRO A 15 -10.96 -3.79 -25.82
C PRO A 15 -10.08 -3.39 -27.01
N TYR A 16 -8.87 -2.93 -26.71
CA TYR A 16 -7.87 -2.57 -27.71
C TYR A 16 -6.52 -3.23 -27.43
N VAL A 17 -5.75 -3.47 -28.49
CA VAL A 17 -4.41 -4.04 -28.37
C VAL A 17 -3.41 -2.96 -27.99
N GLY A 18 -2.72 -3.14 -26.88
CA GLY A 18 -1.69 -2.21 -26.40
C GLY A 18 -1.69 -2.05 -24.89
N LYS A 19 -0.86 -1.11 -24.43
CA LYS A 19 -0.80 -0.66 -23.04
C LYS A 19 -1.82 0.45 -22.80
N SER A 20 -2.24 0.58 -21.54
CA SER A 20 -2.99 1.73 -21.09
C SER A 20 -2.11 2.98 -21.05
N GLY A 21 -2.73 4.12 -20.74
CA GLY A 21 -2.02 5.38 -20.57
C GLY A 21 -2.93 6.50 -20.11
N VAL A 22 -2.40 7.72 -20.18
CA VAL A 22 -3.08 8.91 -19.71
C VAL A 22 -3.65 9.70 -20.89
N PRO A 23 -4.95 10.04 -20.88
CA PRO A 23 -5.55 10.85 -21.95
C PRO A 23 -4.99 12.28 -21.95
N GLN A 24 -4.61 12.75 -23.13
CA GLN A 24 -4.04 14.08 -23.37
C GLN A 24 -5.01 14.99 -24.12
N LEU A 25 -5.68 14.45 -25.13
CA LEU A 25 -6.55 15.24 -26.00
C LEU A 25 -7.66 14.38 -26.59
N HIS A 26 -8.88 14.89 -26.50
CA HIS A 26 -10.04 14.34 -27.19
C HIS A 26 -10.14 14.90 -28.61
N ILE A 27 -10.26 14.02 -29.60
CA ILE A 27 -10.48 14.38 -31.00
C ILE A 27 -11.84 13.83 -31.43
N LYS A 28 -12.74 14.76 -31.77
CA LYS A 28 -14.07 14.42 -32.30
C LYS A 28 -13.94 13.77 -33.67
N LYS A 29 -14.89 12.88 -33.98
CA LYS A 29 -14.95 12.14 -35.25
C LYS A 29 -14.81 13.03 -36.50
N ASP A 30 -15.50 14.17 -36.53
CA ASP A 30 -15.49 15.12 -37.65
C ASP A 30 -14.16 15.89 -37.81
N GLN A 31 -13.24 15.73 -36.86
CA GLN A 31 -11.93 16.38 -36.86
C GLN A 31 -10.79 15.40 -37.09
N MET A 32 -11.05 14.09 -37.12
CA MET A 32 -10.01 13.07 -37.19
C MET A 32 -9.16 13.16 -38.46
N ASP A 33 -9.79 13.43 -39.60
CA ASP A 33 -9.11 13.55 -40.90
C ASP A 33 -8.10 14.70 -40.98
N LYS A 34 -8.10 15.61 -39.99
CA LYS A 34 -7.14 16.72 -39.89
C LYS A 34 -5.79 16.30 -39.30
N TYR A 35 -5.69 15.08 -38.76
CA TYR A 35 -4.52 14.61 -38.03
C TYR A 35 -4.04 13.26 -38.56
N GLU A 36 -2.73 13.07 -38.60
CA GLU A 36 -2.13 11.75 -38.82
C GLU A 36 -2.09 11.00 -37.48
N LEU A 37 -3.01 10.05 -37.30
CA LEU A 37 -3.25 9.37 -36.03
C LEU A 37 -2.64 7.96 -36.00
N LYS A 38 -1.88 7.65 -34.94
CA LYS A 38 -1.40 6.29 -34.66
C LYS A 38 -2.45 5.52 -33.88
N THR A 39 -3.34 4.79 -34.55
CA THR A 39 -4.43 4.06 -33.88
C THR A 39 -4.00 2.68 -33.41
N VAL A 40 -4.48 2.26 -32.22
CA VAL A 40 -4.42 0.86 -31.76
C VAL A 40 -5.22 -0.07 -32.67
N SER A 41 -4.75 -1.31 -32.86
CA SER A 41 -5.61 -2.34 -33.44
C SER A 41 -6.65 -2.76 -32.41
N GLN A 42 -7.92 -2.79 -32.77
CA GLN A 42 -8.94 -3.38 -31.91
C GLN A 42 -8.97 -4.90 -32.09
N GLN A 43 -9.27 -5.61 -31.01
CA GLN A 43 -9.34 -7.08 -31.04
C GLN A 43 -10.55 -7.58 -31.84
N TYR A 44 -11.58 -6.76 -32.04
CA TYR A 44 -12.79 -7.09 -32.79
C TYR A 44 -12.88 -6.28 -34.09
N ARG A 45 -12.96 -6.97 -35.23
CA ARG A 45 -13.21 -6.34 -36.54
C ARG A 45 -14.61 -5.71 -36.53
N GLY A 46 -14.68 -4.37 -36.62
CA GLY A 46 -15.93 -3.61 -36.68
C GLY A 46 -16.17 -2.63 -35.52
N ALA A 47 -15.19 -2.43 -34.62
CA ALA A 47 -15.34 -1.49 -33.52
C ALA A 47 -15.13 -0.03 -34.00
N ASP A 48 -16.19 0.52 -34.58
CA ASP A 48 -16.11 1.82 -35.21
C ASP A 48 -15.66 2.94 -34.26
N GLN A 49 -14.91 3.90 -34.81
CA GLN A 49 -14.53 5.17 -34.15
C GLN A 49 -15.72 6.15 -34.11
N HIS A 50 -16.92 5.64 -33.78
CA HIS A 50 -18.18 6.36 -33.92
C HIS A 50 -18.23 7.68 -33.13
N HIS A 51 -17.50 7.77 -32.01
CA HIS A 51 -17.49 8.95 -31.14
C HIS A 51 -16.17 9.74 -31.18
N GLY A 52 -15.23 9.36 -32.07
CA GLY A 52 -13.89 9.94 -32.12
C GLY A 52 -12.84 9.09 -31.40
N VAL A 53 -11.73 9.72 -31.05
CA VAL A 53 -10.58 9.09 -30.38
C VAL A 53 -10.06 10.00 -29.27
N ASP A 54 -9.48 9.39 -28.25
CA ASP A 54 -8.61 10.10 -27.31
C ASP A 54 -7.15 9.78 -27.65
N LEU A 55 -6.32 10.82 -27.68
CA LEU A 55 -4.87 10.70 -27.74
C LEU A 55 -4.36 10.36 -26.35
N VAL A 56 -3.76 9.19 -26.21
CA VAL A 56 -3.28 8.65 -24.96
C VAL A 56 -1.76 8.59 -24.95
N ASP A 57 -1.15 9.15 -23.91
CA ASP A 57 0.27 8.99 -23.64
C ASP A 57 0.51 7.70 -22.85
N THR A 58 1.24 6.77 -23.45
CA THR A 58 1.63 5.49 -22.85
C THR A 58 3.04 5.51 -22.27
N SER A 59 3.65 6.69 -22.13
CA SER A 59 4.96 6.87 -21.51
C SER A 59 4.92 6.55 -20.01
N GLY A 60 6.05 6.10 -19.46
CA GLY A 60 6.20 5.83 -18.02
C GLY A 60 6.42 7.10 -17.19
N THR A 61 5.65 8.16 -17.46
CA THR A 61 5.77 9.45 -16.75
C THR A 61 4.65 9.66 -15.74
N ASN A 62 4.93 10.46 -14.71
CA ASN A 62 3.92 10.81 -13.71
C ASN A 62 3.03 11.95 -14.23
N THR A 63 1.71 11.82 -14.03
CA THR A 63 0.74 12.87 -14.37
C THR A 63 0.11 13.48 -13.12
N VAL A 64 -0.09 14.80 -13.13
CA VAL A 64 -0.83 15.53 -12.09
C VAL A 64 -2.03 16.24 -12.70
N ALA A 65 -3.22 15.96 -12.17
CA ALA A 65 -4.46 16.63 -12.55
C ALA A 65 -4.91 17.60 -11.45
N VAL A 66 -4.88 18.91 -11.73
CA VAL A 66 -5.22 19.98 -10.77
C VAL A 66 -6.56 20.61 -11.12
N ALA A 67 -7.52 20.56 -10.19
CA ALA A 67 -8.76 21.31 -10.28
C ALA A 67 -9.38 21.53 -8.90
N GLY A 68 -10.26 22.52 -8.76
CA GLY A 68 -11.03 22.75 -7.53
C GLY A 68 -12.00 21.62 -7.19
N PRO A 69 -12.60 21.62 -5.98
CA PRO A 69 -13.75 20.77 -5.67
C PRO A 69 -14.88 21.00 -6.69
N GLY A 70 -15.51 19.93 -7.17
CA GLY A 70 -16.53 20.01 -8.23
C GLY A 70 -15.99 20.29 -9.65
N GLY A 71 -14.69 20.52 -9.83
CA GLY A 71 -14.06 20.78 -11.14
C GLY A 71 -13.91 19.54 -12.04
N GLY A 72 -14.64 18.46 -11.77
CA GLY A 72 -14.69 17.28 -12.64
C GLY A 72 -13.48 16.35 -12.63
N LYS A 73 -12.54 16.42 -11.66
CA LYS A 73 -11.35 15.55 -11.61
C LYS A 73 -11.68 14.06 -11.77
N THR A 74 -12.69 13.58 -11.05
CA THR A 74 -13.11 12.19 -11.13
C THR A 74 -13.66 11.86 -12.52
N THR A 75 -14.57 12.68 -13.04
CA THR A 75 -15.30 12.42 -14.29
C THR A 75 -14.46 12.65 -15.54
N LEU A 76 -13.58 13.65 -15.55
CA LEU A 76 -12.81 14.07 -16.72
C LEU A 76 -11.39 13.50 -16.77
N PHE A 77 -10.89 12.97 -15.65
CA PHE A 77 -9.53 12.40 -15.59
C PHE A 77 -9.52 10.98 -15.05
N SER A 78 -9.94 10.76 -13.80
CA SER A 78 -9.81 9.44 -13.15
C SER A 78 -10.61 8.34 -13.86
N LEU A 79 -11.91 8.56 -14.14
CA LEU A 79 -12.74 7.55 -14.81
C LEU A 79 -12.27 7.25 -16.24
N PRO A 80 -11.92 8.25 -17.07
CA PRO A 80 -11.29 7.98 -18.38
C PRO A 80 -10.00 7.16 -18.28
N VAL A 81 -9.09 7.48 -17.34
CA VAL A 81 -7.87 6.69 -17.13
C VAL A 81 -8.20 5.24 -16.78
N LEU A 82 -9.18 5.02 -15.89
CA LEU A 82 -9.63 3.68 -15.53
C LEU A 82 -10.26 2.93 -16.71
N ASP A 83 -11.01 3.62 -17.57
CA ASP A 83 -11.56 3.06 -18.82
C ASP A 83 -10.44 2.58 -19.75
N PHE A 84 -9.41 3.40 -19.97
CA PHE A 84 -8.27 2.99 -20.77
C PHE A 84 -7.54 1.80 -20.16
N ILE A 85 -7.35 1.75 -18.84
CA ILE A 85 -6.73 0.61 -18.18
C ILE A 85 -7.56 -0.65 -18.33
N MET A 86 -8.88 -0.58 -18.09
CA MET A 86 -9.71 -1.77 -18.12
C MET A 86 -9.82 -2.35 -19.55
N ARG A 87 -9.81 -1.51 -20.60
CA ARG A 87 -9.93 -1.94 -22.01
C ARG A 87 -8.60 -2.33 -22.68
N ALA A 88 -7.45 -2.03 -22.07
CA ALA A 88 -6.15 -2.40 -22.62
C ALA A 88 -5.94 -3.92 -22.62
N SER A 89 -5.37 -4.47 -23.68
CA SER A 89 -5.00 -5.90 -23.73
C SER A 89 -3.80 -6.24 -22.83
N VAL A 90 -2.92 -5.26 -22.59
CA VAL A 90 -1.85 -5.38 -21.60
C VAL A 90 -2.40 -4.86 -20.28
N HIS A 91 -2.76 -5.78 -19.39
CA HIS A 91 -3.34 -5.45 -18.09
C HIS A 91 -2.31 -4.81 -17.15
N ASP A 92 -2.68 -3.67 -16.57
CA ASP A 92 -1.91 -2.98 -15.53
C ASP A 92 -2.52 -3.23 -14.15
N SER A 93 -1.69 -3.24 -13.09
CA SER A 93 -2.22 -3.22 -11.72
C SER A 93 -2.68 -1.81 -11.37
N VAL A 94 -3.85 -1.68 -10.73
CA VAL A 94 -4.42 -0.39 -10.34
C VAL A 94 -4.57 -0.31 -8.83
N ILE A 95 -4.05 0.76 -8.24
CA ILE A 95 -4.24 1.11 -6.82
C ILE A 95 -4.85 2.51 -6.78
N ILE A 96 -6.01 2.65 -6.13
CA ILE A 96 -6.78 3.89 -6.10
C ILE A 96 -7.09 4.27 -4.65
N THR A 97 -6.82 5.53 -4.31
CA THR A 97 -7.25 6.14 -3.05
C THR A 97 -8.68 6.71 -3.20
N ASP A 98 -9.68 5.84 -3.06
CA ASP A 98 -11.09 6.21 -3.24
C ASP A 98 -11.77 6.61 -1.91
N VAL A 99 -11.53 7.83 -1.46
CA VAL A 99 -12.04 8.38 -0.18
C VAL A 99 -13.57 8.30 -0.08
N LYS A 100 -14.30 8.37 -1.21
CA LYS A 100 -15.78 8.39 -1.23
C LYS A 100 -16.40 7.07 -1.70
N GLY A 101 -15.60 6.12 -2.18
CA GLY A 101 -16.07 4.88 -2.78
C GLY A 101 -16.82 5.06 -4.10
N GLU A 102 -16.75 6.23 -4.74
CA GLU A 102 -17.48 6.53 -5.99
C GLU A 102 -16.89 5.76 -7.17
N MET A 103 -15.57 5.70 -7.27
CA MET A 103 -14.87 5.01 -8.37
C MET A 103 -15.05 3.50 -8.24
N LEU A 104 -14.88 2.94 -7.04
CA LEU A 104 -15.11 1.52 -6.80
C LEU A 104 -16.55 1.12 -7.14
N ARG A 105 -17.55 1.90 -6.69
CA ARG A 105 -18.97 1.63 -6.97
C ARG A 105 -19.29 1.68 -8.46
N SER A 106 -18.67 2.59 -9.20
CA SER A 106 -18.98 2.83 -10.62
C SER A 106 -18.19 1.96 -11.59
N THR A 107 -17.07 1.36 -11.17
CA THR A 107 -16.17 0.65 -12.11
C THR A 107 -15.94 -0.83 -11.76
N LYS A 108 -16.32 -1.28 -10.56
CA LYS A 108 -16.06 -2.65 -10.10
C LYS A 108 -16.55 -3.72 -11.10
N ALA A 109 -17.80 -3.63 -11.53
CA ALA A 109 -18.41 -4.65 -12.39
C ALA A 109 -17.69 -4.74 -13.75
N GLU A 110 -17.30 -3.60 -14.31
CA GLU A 110 -16.61 -3.48 -15.58
C GLU A 110 -15.17 -3.98 -15.51
N PHE A 111 -14.47 -3.77 -14.39
CA PHE A 111 -13.15 -4.36 -14.14
C PHE A 111 -13.26 -5.88 -14.00
N GLU A 112 -14.21 -6.39 -13.21
CA GLU A 112 -14.43 -7.83 -13.02
C GLU A 112 -14.79 -8.51 -14.35
N ALA A 113 -15.66 -7.90 -15.14
CA ALA A 113 -16.04 -8.39 -16.48
C ALA A 113 -14.85 -8.46 -17.46
N ARG A 114 -13.80 -7.68 -17.21
CA ARG A 114 -12.56 -7.66 -18.01
C ARG A 114 -11.42 -8.44 -17.37
N GLY A 115 -11.72 -9.31 -16.41
CA GLY A 115 -10.76 -10.28 -15.85
C GLY A 115 -9.92 -9.76 -14.68
N TYR A 116 -10.22 -8.57 -14.16
CA TYR A 116 -9.50 -8.04 -13.01
C TYR A 116 -10.05 -8.61 -11.69
N ARG A 117 -9.13 -8.91 -10.76
CA ARG A 117 -9.49 -9.12 -9.36
C ARG A 117 -9.64 -7.77 -8.67
N VAL A 118 -10.88 -7.35 -8.41
CA VAL A 118 -11.17 -6.12 -7.69
C VAL A 118 -11.24 -6.39 -6.19
N ALA A 119 -10.50 -5.61 -5.41
CA ALA A 119 -10.37 -5.74 -3.97
C ALA A 119 -10.41 -4.36 -3.32
N ALA A 120 -11.03 -4.25 -2.14
CA ALA A 120 -11.16 -2.99 -1.40
C ALA A 120 -10.49 -3.10 -0.04
N LEU A 121 -9.52 -2.22 0.24
CA LEU A 121 -9.00 -2.01 1.58
C LEU A 121 -9.82 -0.90 2.25
N ASN A 122 -10.86 -1.31 2.98
CA ASN A 122 -11.69 -0.39 3.74
C ASN A 122 -11.12 -0.24 5.17
N LEU A 123 -10.67 0.97 5.49
CA LEU A 123 -10.12 1.33 6.80
C LEU A 123 -11.18 1.87 7.77
N VAL A 124 -12.41 2.15 7.29
CA VAL A 124 -13.52 2.67 8.10
C VAL A 124 -14.39 1.53 8.61
N ASP A 125 -14.81 0.63 7.72
CA ASP A 125 -15.56 -0.58 8.07
C ASP A 125 -14.79 -1.82 7.59
N PRO A 126 -14.07 -2.50 8.51
CA PRO A 126 -13.31 -3.70 8.20
C PRO A 126 -14.14 -4.85 7.64
N THR A 127 -15.47 -4.88 7.88
CA THR A 127 -16.38 -5.92 7.38
C THR A 127 -16.42 -5.96 5.85
N TYR A 128 -16.24 -4.81 5.21
CA TYR A 128 -16.20 -4.66 3.75
C TYR A 128 -14.76 -4.54 3.21
N SER A 129 -13.77 -4.95 4.00
CA SER A 129 -12.35 -4.87 3.67
C SER A 129 -11.79 -6.23 3.29
N ILE A 130 -10.69 -6.25 2.55
CA ILE A 130 -9.94 -7.46 2.19
C ILE A 130 -9.21 -8.11 3.37
N ALA A 131 -9.45 -7.64 4.61
CA ALA A 131 -8.78 -8.09 5.83
C ALA A 131 -7.25 -8.12 5.69
N TYR A 132 -6.69 -7.04 5.15
CA TYR A 132 -5.25 -6.91 4.93
C TYR A 132 -4.47 -6.98 6.25
N ASN A 133 -3.49 -7.87 6.32
CA ASN A 133 -2.53 -7.92 7.42
C ASN A 133 -1.21 -7.27 6.97
N PRO A 134 -0.80 -6.12 7.55
CA PRO A 134 0.45 -5.46 7.17
C PRO A 134 1.71 -6.27 7.50
N LEU A 135 1.60 -7.28 8.38
CA LEU A 135 2.73 -8.13 8.76
C LEU A 135 2.91 -9.34 7.83
N GLU A 136 2.09 -9.49 6.79
CA GLU A 136 2.09 -10.68 5.94
C GLU A 136 3.44 -10.95 5.27
N LEU A 137 4.10 -9.90 4.75
CA LEU A 137 5.42 -10.05 4.12
C LEU A 137 6.51 -10.42 5.14
N VAL A 138 6.47 -9.83 6.33
CA VAL A 138 7.40 -10.17 7.42
C VAL A 138 7.19 -11.63 7.84
N LYS A 139 5.94 -12.05 8.00
CA LYS A 139 5.56 -13.42 8.34
C LYS A 139 6.08 -14.41 7.30
N GLN A 140 5.94 -14.11 6.01
CA GLN A 140 6.41 -14.97 4.93
C GLN A 140 7.93 -15.10 4.89
N ALA A 141 8.66 -13.98 5.01
CA ALA A 141 10.12 -14.00 5.07
C ALA A 141 10.63 -14.77 6.28
N TYR A 142 10.01 -14.57 7.46
CA TYR A 142 10.34 -15.29 8.67
C TYR A 142 10.09 -16.80 8.53
N ALA A 143 8.95 -17.19 7.95
CA ALA A 143 8.62 -18.60 7.69
C ALA A 143 9.64 -19.29 6.75
N ALA A 144 10.19 -18.54 5.80
CA ALA A 144 11.21 -19.03 4.88
C ALA A 144 12.61 -19.15 5.53
N GLY A 145 12.78 -18.72 6.78
CA GLY A 145 14.08 -18.64 7.45
C GLY A 145 14.95 -17.48 6.97
N ASP A 146 14.40 -16.58 6.16
CA ASP A 146 15.06 -15.38 5.64
C ASP A 146 14.92 -14.24 6.66
N PHE A 147 15.63 -14.38 7.78
CA PHE A 147 15.53 -13.44 8.91
C PHE A 147 16.03 -12.04 8.58
N ASP A 148 17.03 -11.90 7.71
CA ASP A 148 17.55 -10.60 7.29
C ASP A 148 16.50 -9.82 6.50
N ASN A 149 15.83 -10.47 5.55
CA ASN A 149 14.72 -9.86 4.80
C ASN A 149 13.51 -9.60 5.70
N ALA A 150 13.20 -10.51 6.64
CA ALA A 150 12.14 -10.28 7.62
C ALA A 150 12.41 -9.02 8.46
N GLN A 151 13.65 -8.82 8.92
CA GLN A 151 14.07 -7.62 9.64
C GLN A 151 13.97 -6.37 8.76
N MET A 152 14.41 -6.43 7.50
CA MET A 152 14.32 -5.31 6.56
C MET A 152 12.87 -4.90 6.32
N LEU A 153 11.99 -5.85 5.98
CA LEU A 153 10.57 -5.62 5.76
C LEU A 153 9.87 -5.07 7.01
N CYS A 154 10.23 -5.61 8.17
CA CYS A 154 9.74 -5.13 9.45
C CYS A 154 10.14 -3.67 9.67
N ASN A 155 11.41 -3.33 9.42
CA ASN A 155 11.92 -1.98 9.56
C ASN A 155 11.26 -1.01 8.57
N THR A 156 11.06 -1.40 7.31
CA THR A 156 10.32 -0.60 6.33
C THR A 156 8.90 -0.29 6.81
N PHE A 157 8.21 -1.29 7.38
CA PHE A 157 6.89 -1.10 7.94
C PHE A 157 6.90 -0.15 9.15
N SER A 158 7.74 -0.39 10.14
CA SER A 158 7.82 0.47 11.34
C SER A 158 8.24 1.90 11.00
N TYR A 159 9.14 2.07 10.02
CA TYR A 159 9.57 3.37 9.55
C TYR A 159 8.40 4.13 8.93
N SER A 160 7.53 3.46 8.15
CA SER A 160 6.35 4.11 7.56
C SER A 160 5.33 4.61 8.60
N ILE A 161 5.33 4.05 9.81
CA ILE A 161 4.44 4.45 10.91
C ILE A 161 5.01 5.63 11.68
N PHE A 162 6.27 5.53 12.10
CA PHE A 162 6.86 6.47 13.06
C PHE A 162 7.67 7.59 12.42
N HIS A 163 8.19 7.40 11.21
CA HIS A 163 9.10 8.37 10.61
C HIS A 163 8.42 9.70 10.34
N ASN A 164 8.95 10.76 10.94
CA ASN A 164 8.50 12.12 10.68
C ASN A 164 9.71 12.99 10.31
N PRO A 165 9.78 13.50 9.06
CA PRO A 165 10.90 14.33 8.63
C PRO A 165 11.02 15.64 9.42
N ASN A 166 9.97 16.06 10.13
CA ASN A 166 9.94 17.25 10.97
C ASN A 166 10.04 16.93 12.47
N ALA A 167 10.44 15.70 12.84
CA ALA A 167 10.58 15.32 14.25
C ALA A 167 11.59 16.23 14.96
N LYS A 168 11.16 16.81 16.08
CA LYS A 168 12.03 17.65 16.92
C LYS A 168 13.08 16.83 17.66
N GLU A 169 12.76 15.58 17.99
CA GLU A 169 13.60 14.70 18.81
C GLU A 169 13.67 13.29 18.17
N PRO A 170 14.68 13.04 17.29
CA PRO A 170 14.80 11.79 16.52
C PRO A 170 14.91 10.52 17.38
N MET A 171 15.35 10.64 18.63
CA MET A 171 15.54 9.51 19.54
C MET A 171 14.23 8.77 19.84
N TRP A 172 13.11 9.46 20.01
CA TRP A 172 11.81 8.83 20.29
C TRP A 172 11.29 8.02 19.12
N GLU A 173 11.45 8.56 17.92
CA GLU A 173 11.11 7.89 16.68
C GLU A 173 11.94 6.61 16.52
N GLN A 174 13.27 6.73 16.61
CA GLN A 174 14.18 5.58 16.45
C GLN A 174 13.90 4.50 17.51
N SER A 175 13.58 4.90 18.74
CA SER A 175 13.24 3.98 19.81
C SER A 175 11.90 3.28 19.56
N SER A 176 10.91 3.99 19.02
CA SER A 176 9.59 3.42 18.70
C SER A 176 9.67 2.45 17.52
N ILE A 177 10.46 2.79 16.50
CA ILE A 177 10.81 1.89 15.38
C ILE A 177 11.47 0.61 15.91
N SER A 178 12.49 0.76 16.75
CA SER A 178 13.23 -0.38 17.31
C SER A 178 12.33 -1.27 18.19
N LEU A 179 11.47 -0.66 19.01
CA LEU A 179 10.52 -1.38 19.85
C LEU A 179 9.49 -2.14 19.01
N LEU A 180 8.89 -1.49 18.01
CA LEU A 180 7.94 -2.15 17.11
C LEU A 180 8.59 -3.32 16.35
N ASN A 181 9.82 -3.14 15.85
CA ASN A 181 10.57 -4.20 15.22
C ASN A 181 10.79 -5.40 16.14
N ALA A 182 11.24 -5.12 17.37
CA ALA A 182 11.44 -6.15 18.38
C ALA A 182 10.16 -6.94 18.66
N LEU A 183 9.03 -6.25 18.80
CA LEU A 183 7.73 -6.88 19.08
C LEU A 183 7.23 -7.72 17.91
N ILE A 184 7.27 -7.21 16.67
CA ILE A 184 6.82 -7.95 15.48
C ILE A 184 7.63 -9.24 15.31
N LEU A 185 8.96 -9.15 15.40
CA LEU A 185 9.84 -10.32 15.26
C LEU A 185 9.65 -11.31 16.40
N ALA A 186 9.44 -10.83 17.63
CA ALA A 186 9.10 -11.67 18.77
C ALA A 186 7.76 -12.39 18.59
N VAL A 187 6.73 -11.69 18.11
CA VAL A 187 5.42 -12.30 17.81
C VAL A 187 5.56 -13.35 16.72
N CYS A 188 6.32 -13.09 15.66
CA CYS A 188 6.61 -14.09 14.63
C CYS A 188 7.23 -15.34 15.26
N LYS A 189 8.32 -15.16 16.02
CA LYS A 189 9.00 -16.25 16.71
C LYS A 189 8.06 -17.10 17.57
N VAL A 190 7.34 -16.44 18.49
CA VAL A 190 6.44 -17.12 19.43
C VAL A 190 5.33 -17.86 18.69
N CYS A 191 4.73 -17.24 17.68
CA CYS A 191 3.64 -17.85 16.92
C CYS A 191 4.12 -19.04 16.07
N PHE A 192 5.31 -18.98 15.48
CA PHE A 192 5.87 -20.15 14.78
C PHE A 192 6.27 -21.27 15.74
N ASP A 193 6.94 -20.96 16.85
CA ASP A 193 7.31 -21.93 17.89
C ASP A 193 6.05 -22.63 18.47
N GLN A 194 4.93 -21.91 18.59
CA GLN A 194 3.64 -22.43 19.09
C GLN A 194 2.71 -22.99 17.99
N HIS A 195 3.13 -23.00 16.73
CA HIS A 195 2.31 -23.47 15.60
C HIS A 195 0.98 -22.71 15.42
N THR A 196 0.98 -21.39 15.65
CA THR A 196 -0.17 -20.49 15.47
C THR A 196 0.17 -19.26 14.60
N PRO A 197 0.69 -19.43 13.37
CA PRO A 197 1.14 -18.32 12.52
C PRO A 197 0.00 -17.35 12.11
N GLU A 198 -1.25 -17.77 12.17
CA GLU A 198 -2.44 -16.95 11.94
C GLU A 198 -2.61 -15.83 12.97
N LYS A 199 -1.98 -15.95 14.15
CA LYS A 199 -1.98 -14.93 15.19
C LYS A 199 -0.95 -13.84 14.98
N ILE A 200 -0.11 -13.90 13.95
CA ILE A 200 0.87 -12.86 13.64
C ILE A 200 0.14 -11.67 13.03
N THR A 201 -0.32 -10.76 13.89
CA THR A 201 -1.12 -9.59 13.53
C THR A 201 -0.70 -8.39 14.39
N MET A 202 -1.04 -7.17 13.92
CA MET A 202 -0.82 -5.96 14.72
C MET A 202 -1.57 -5.99 16.06
N TYR A 203 -2.73 -6.67 16.12
CA TYR A 203 -3.44 -6.87 17.38
C TYR A 203 -2.60 -7.65 18.41
N THR A 204 -1.96 -8.75 17.99
CA THR A 204 -1.10 -9.52 18.89
C THR A 204 0.12 -8.72 19.34
N VAL A 205 0.68 -7.89 18.45
CA VAL A 205 1.79 -6.97 18.76
C VAL A 205 1.38 -5.94 19.82
N THR A 206 0.22 -5.28 19.66
CA THR A 206 -0.29 -4.29 20.63
C THR A 206 -0.65 -4.93 21.96
N THR A 207 -1.24 -6.12 21.95
CA THR A 207 -1.51 -6.91 23.17
C THR A 207 -0.22 -7.26 23.89
N MET A 208 0.82 -7.72 23.17
CA MET A 208 2.11 -8.05 23.77
C MET A 208 2.73 -6.84 24.49
N LEU A 209 2.75 -5.67 23.84
CA LEU A 209 3.29 -4.45 24.46
C LEU A 209 2.45 -4.00 25.67
N SER A 210 1.12 -4.01 25.54
CA SER A 210 0.21 -3.56 26.59
C SER A 210 0.26 -4.45 27.83
N GLU A 211 0.27 -5.77 27.66
CA GLU A 211 0.23 -6.72 28.78
C GLU A 211 1.60 -6.94 29.43
N LEU A 212 2.66 -6.97 28.62
CA LEU A 212 4.00 -7.30 29.12
C LEU A 212 4.83 -6.06 29.45
N GLY A 213 4.57 -4.93 28.80
CA GLY A 213 5.26 -3.65 29.02
C GLY A 213 4.76 -2.85 30.22
N ALA A 214 3.65 -3.29 30.85
CA ALA A 214 3.10 -2.65 32.04
C ALA A 214 3.74 -3.17 33.36
N ASN A 215 3.51 -2.43 34.45
CA ASN A 215 3.80 -2.81 35.83
C ASN A 215 5.26 -3.31 36.04
N PRO A 216 6.25 -2.41 35.95
CA PRO A 216 7.64 -2.75 36.27
C PRO A 216 7.75 -3.26 37.71
N ASP A 217 8.65 -4.22 37.93
CA ASP A 217 8.97 -4.71 39.26
C ASP A 217 9.86 -3.73 40.05
N GLU A 218 10.26 -4.11 41.27
CA GLU A 218 11.11 -3.31 42.15
C GLU A 218 12.45 -2.90 41.51
N ASN A 219 12.92 -3.66 40.52
CA ASN A 219 14.15 -3.36 39.77
C ASN A 219 13.88 -2.54 38.50
N GLY A 220 12.66 -2.07 38.29
CA GLY A 220 12.25 -1.34 37.08
C GLY A 220 12.04 -2.21 35.85
N MET A 221 12.08 -3.54 35.99
CA MET A 221 11.93 -4.47 34.86
C MET A 221 10.49 -4.92 34.66
N THR A 222 10.05 -4.86 33.42
CA THR A 222 8.74 -5.33 32.97
C THR A 222 8.78 -6.81 32.61
N LYS A 223 7.62 -7.43 32.40
CA LYS A 223 7.56 -8.80 31.86
C LYS A 223 8.13 -8.86 30.44
N LEU A 224 8.04 -7.76 29.69
CA LEU A 224 8.62 -7.61 28.36
C LEU A 224 10.15 -7.69 28.40
N ASP A 225 10.79 -7.01 29.36
CA ASP A 225 12.24 -7.12 29.58
C ASP A 225 12.67 -8.56 29.89
N LYS A 226 11.91 -9.22 30.76
CA LYS A 226 12.13 -10.63 31.13
C LYS A 226 11.93 -11.58 29.97
N PHE A 227 11.06 -11.24 29.01
CA PHE A 227 10.91 -12.01 27.78
C PHE A 227 12.14 -11.86 26.88
N PHE A 228 12.54 -10.62 26.53
CA PHE A 228 13.66 -10.40 25.60
C PHE A 228 15.02 -10.83 26.16
N SER A 229 15.24 -10.70 27.48
CA SER A 229 16.47 -11.16 28.13
C SER A 229 16.70 -12.67 27.97
N LYS A 230 15.64 -13.49 27.92
CA LYS A 230 15.70 -14.95 27.74
C LYS A 230 16.00 -15.38 26.31
N LEU A 231 15.83 -14.50 25.32
CA LEU A 231 16.15 -14.84 23.93
C LEU A 231 17.67 -15.01 23.73
N PRO A 232 18.12 -15.84 22.76
CA PRO A 232 19.53 -15.96 22.41
C PRO A 232 20.14 -14.61 22.00
N SER A 233 21.44 -14.39 22.25
CA SER A 233 22.10 -13.10 21.96
C SER A 233 22.09 -12.71 20.48
N GLY A 234 22.02 -13.68 19.56
CA GLY A 234 21.92 -13.44 18.12
C GLY A 234 20.48 -13.35 17.60
N ASP A 235 19.47 -13.39 18.48
CA ASP A 235 18.07 -13.32 18.07
C ASP A 235 17.72 -11.91 17.53
N PRO A 236 17.20 -11.80 16.30
CA PRO A 236 16.78 -10.53 15.69
C PRO A 236 15.89 -9.65 16.58
N ALA A 237 14.94 -10.26 17.30
CA ALA A 237 14.00 -9.53 18.14
C ALA A 237 14.71 -8.95 19.38
N LYS A 238 15.64 -9.72 19.97
CA LYS A 238 16.46 -9.26 21.11
C LYS A 238 17.39 -8.12 20.73
N LEU A 239 18.04 -8.21 19.57
CA LEU A 239 18.93 -7.17 19.07
C LEU A 239 18.20 -5.83 18.89
N GLN A 240 16.98 -5.85 18.33
CA GLN A 240 16.14 -4.66 18.18
C GLN A 240 15.68 -4.09 19.54
N TYR A 241 15.40 -4.95 20.52
CA TYR A 241 15.02 -4.52 21.88
C TYR A 241 16.19 -3.93 22.69
N GLY A 242 17.45 -4.18 22.27
CA GLY A 242 18.64 -3.76 23.01
C GLY A 242 18.68 -2.25 23.29
N THR A 243 18.23 -1.42 22.35
CA THR A 243 18.20 0.05 22.52
C THR A 243 17.22 0.48 23.62
N ILE A 244 16.13 -0.27 23.81
CA ILE A 244 15.11 -0.03 24.85
C ILE A 244 15.64 -0.46 26.21
N GLN A 245 16.41 -1.54 26.28
CA GLN A 245 16.94 -2.08 27.53
C GLN A 245 17.80 -1.06 28.28
N PHE A 246 18.52 -0.18 27.57
CA PHE A 246 19.30 0.90 28.16
C PHE A 246 18.48 2.10 28.63
N SER A 247 17.21 2.22 28.22
CA SER A 247 16.30 3.25 28.71
C SER A 247 15.68 2.85 30.05
N GLN A 248 15.52 3.81 30.97
CA GLN A 248 14.98 3.60 32.31
C GLN A 248 13.98 4.71 32.68
N GLY A 249 13.12 4.43 33.67
CA GLY A 249 12.19 5.40 34.24
C GLY A 249 11.30 6.09 33.18
N ILE A 250 11.23 7.43 33.25
CA ILE A 250 10.35 8.25 32.40
C ILE A 250 10.65 8.06 30.91
N THR A 251 11.92 7.92 30.53
CA THR A 251 12.30 7.71 29.12
C THR A 251 11.71 6.42 28.57
N ARG A 252 11.80 5.33 29.32
CA ARG A 252 11.21 4.04 28.90
C ARG A 252 9.70 4.15 28.77
N SER A 253 9.03 4.71 29.79
CA SER A 253 7.58 4.92 29.76
C SER A 253 7.15 5.79 28.58
N GLY A 254 7.95 6.80 28.23
CA GLY A 254 7.74 7.64 27.05
C GLY A 254 7.83 6.86 25.73
N ILE A 255 8.85 6.00 25.58
CA ILE A 255 8.99 5.13 24.40
C ILE A 255 7.79 4.18 24.28
N PHE A 256 7.39 3.53 25.37
CA PHE A 256 6.28 2.56 25.35
C PHE A 256 4.96 3.24 25.02
N THR A 257 4.69 4.38 25.66
CA THR A 257 3.48 5.17 25.42
C THR A 257 3.45 5.72 24.01
N GLY A 258 4.57 6.27 23.53
CA GLY A 258 4.71 6.79 22.17
C GLY A 258 4.54 5.71 21.11
N THR A 259 5.11 4.52 21.35
CA THR A 259 4.94 3.38 20.46
C THR A 259 3.49 2.94 20.44
N MET A 260 2.86 2.70 21.60
CA MET A 260 1.44 2.33 21.71
C MET A 260 0.49 3.33 21.08
N ALA A 261 0.81 4.63 21.10
CA ALA A 261 -0.02 5.65 20.46
C ALA A 261 0.07 5.62 18.92
N GLY A 262 1.16 5.06 18.37
CA GLY A 262 1.38 4.98 16.93
C GLY A 262 0.89 3.69 16.27
N ILE A 263 0.56 2.64 17.05
CA ILE A 263 0.18 1.31 16.53
C ILE A 263 -1.23 0.88 16.91
#